data_AF-A0A520KJ51-F1
#
_entry.id   AF-A0A520KJ51-F1
#
_cell.length_a   1.000
_cell.length_b   1.000
_cell.length_c   1.000
_cell.angle_alpha   90.00
_cell.angle_beta   90.00
_cell.angle_gamma   90.00
#
_symmetry.space_group_name_H-M   'P 1'
#
loop_
_entity.id
_entity.type
_entity.pdbx_description
1 polymer ?
#
loop_
_entity_poly.entity_id
_entity_poly.type
_entity_poly.pdbx_seq_one_letter_code
_entity_poly.pdbx_strand_id
1 'polypeptide(L)'
;QIMGLPEKLPPVWNEFVVEVDLLDRVVGVEDESEVEGLRTNEPLMLNLGTATTVGVITSARENEAEVKLKRPVCAEEGSNMAISRRIGARWRLIGVGKLKKPG
;
A
#
# COMPACT_ATOMS: atom_id res chain seq x y z
N GLN A 1 -2.80 7.55 13.91
CA GLN A 1 -2.73 8.97 14.32
C GLN A 1 -1.25 9.33 14.45
N ILE A 2 -0.85 10.55 14.09
CA ILE A 2 0.53 11.05 14.20
C ILE A 2 0.51 12.33 15.04
N MET A 3 1.47 12.49 15.94
CA MET A 3 1.62 13.64 16.82
C MET A 3 3.01 14.24 16.60
N GLY A 4 3.11 15.56 16.51
CA GLY A 4 4.37 16.24 16.21
C GLY A 4 4.32 17.73 16.52
N LEU A 5 5.50 18.37 16.47
CA LEU A 5 5.62 19.82 16.64
C LEU A 5 4.97 20.55 15.46
N PRO A 6 4.43 21.76 15.67
CA PRO A 6 3.96 22.61 14.58
C PRO A 6 5.02 22.69 13.47
N GLU A 7 4.59 22.54 12.21
CA GLU A 7 5.42 22.61 11.00
C GLU A 7 6.47 21.51 10.81
N LYS A 8 6.53 20.49 11.69
CA LYS A 8 7.44 19.34 11.56
C LYS A 8 6.73 18.02 11.29
N LEU A 9 5.46 18.08 10.87
CA LEU A 9 4.69 16.90 10.51
C LEU A 9 5.02 16.49 9.06
N PRO A 10 5.11 15.18 8.78
CA PRO A 10 5.23 14.68 7.42
C PRO A 10 4.07 15.15 6.54
N PRO A 11 4.23 15.16 5.21
CA PRO A 11 3.15 15.51 4.29
C PRO A 11 1.95 14.56 4.42
N VAL A 12 0.77 15.09 4.10
CA VAL A 12 -0.49 14.34 4.02
C VAL A 12 -0.75 13.96 2.57
N TRP A 13 -0.97 12.67 2.33
CA TRP A 13 -1.20 12.11 1.00
C TRP A 13 -2.66 11.69 0.84
N ASN A 14 -3.28 12.12 -0.26
CA ASN A 14 -4.55 11.57 -0.75
C ASN A 14 -4.32 10.51 -1.84
N GLU A 15 -3.20 10.63 -2.53
CA GLU A 15 -2.72 9.73 -3.58
C GLU A 15 -1.19 9.74 -3.56
N PHE A 16 -0.59 8.62 -3.98
CA PHE A 16 0.85 8.48 -4.13
C PHE A 16 1.17 7.34 -5.10
N VAL A 17 2.44 7.26 -5.51
CA VAL A 17 2.99 6.09 -6.19
C VAL A 17 3.57 5.16 -5.13
N VAL A 18 3.41 3.85 -5.33
CA VAL A 18 4.07 2.81 -4.53
C VAL A 18 5.05 2.09 -5.43
N GLU A 19 6.31 2.07 -5.05
CA GLU A 19 7.27 1.08 -5.55
C GLU A 19 7.01 -0.23 -4.80
N VAL A 20 6.72 -1.31 -5.53
CA VAL A 20 6.17 -2.55 -4.99
C VAL A 20 7.15 -3.70 -5.17
N ASP A 21 7.30 -4.51 -4.11
CA ASP A 21 7.97 -5.80 -4.13
C ASP A 21 6.97 -6.86 -3.63
N LEU A 22 6.49 -7.70 -4.56
CA LEU A 22 5.50 -8.74 -4.27
C LEU A 22 6.21 -10.01 -3.78
N LEU A 23 5.59 -10.69 -2.82
CA LEU A 23 6.07 -11.99 -2.35
C LEU A 23 5.82 -13.06 -3.42
N ASP A 24 6.64 -14.10 -3.46
CA ASP A 24 6.39 -15.23 -4.38
C ASP A 24 5.08 -15.97 -4.06
N ARG A 25 4.71 -16.02 -2.77
CA ARG A 25 3.57 -16.79 -2.25
C ARG A 25 2.77 -16.00 -1.23
N VAL A 26 1.45 -16.21 -1.23
CA VAL A 26 0.53 -15.58 -0.27
C VAL A 26 0.79 -16.13 1.15
N VAL A 27 0.99 -15.25 2.12
CA VAL A 27 1.24 -15.65 3.51
C VAL A 27 -0.07 -16.03 4.23
N GLY A 28 -0.07 -17.17 4.92
CA GLY A 28 -1.12 -17.58 5.85
C GLY A 28 -2.34 -18.26 5.20
N VAL A 29 -2.17 -18.82 4.00
CA VAL A 29 -3.10 -19.75 3.34
C VAL A 29 -2.48 -21.16 3.33
N GLU A 30 -3.31 -22.20 3.45
CA GLU A 30 -2.84 -23.60 3.44
C GLU A 30 -2.31 -23.99 2.06
N ASP A 31 -2.97 -23.52 1.01
CA ASP A 31 -2.48 -23.59 -0.37
C ASP A 31 -1.63 -22.35 -0.65
N GLU A 32 -0.30 -22.51 -0.67
CA GLU A 32 0.70 -21.47 -0.99
C GLU A 32 0.55 -20.96 -2.43
N SER A 33 -0.55 -20.24 -2.68
CA SER A 33 -0.91 -19.70 -3.98
C SER A 33 0.09 -18.62 -4.37
N GLU A 34 0.50 -18.60 -5.64
CA GLU A 34 1.34 -17.54 -6.20
C GLU A 34 0.65 -16.18 -6.07
N VAL A 35 1.43 -15.14 -5.78
CA VAL A 35 0.90 -13.77 -5.75
C VAL A 35 0.78 -13.25 -7.18
N GLU A 36 -0.45 -13.04 -7.63
CA GLU A 36 -0.70 -12.40 -8.92
C GLU A 36 -0.27 -10.92 -8.90
N GLY A 37 0.11 -10.38 -10.07
CA GLY A 37 0.41 -8.96 -10.23
C GLY A 37 -0.74 -8.03 -9.83
N LEU A 38 -0.42 -6.75 -9.60
CA LEU A 38 -1.40 -5.73 -9.23
C LEU A 38 -2.31 -5.34 -10.41
N ARG A 39 -3.56 -4.97 -10.13
CA ARG A 39 -4.55 -4.62 -11.17
C ARG A 39 -5.17 -3.24 -10.97
N THR A 40 -5.44 -2.52 -12.05
CA THR A 40 -6.21 -1.27 -11.98
C THR A 40 -7.62 -1.51 -11.42
N ASN A 41 -8.12 -0.55 -10.65
CA ASN A 41 -9.36 -0.59 -9.86
C ASN A 41 -9.37 -1.61 -8.71
N GLU A 42 -8.23 -2.25 -8.41
CA GLU A 42 -8.12 -3.16 -7.29
C GLU A 42 -8.00 -2.41 -5.95
N PRO A 43 -8.82 -2.76 -4.93
CA PRO A 43 -8.65 -2.24 -3.58
C PRO A 43 -7.55 -3.00 -2.83
N LEU A 44 -6.57 -2.26 -2.30
CA LEU A 44 -5.52 -2.77 -1.42
C LEU A 44 -5.64 -2.18 -0.03
N MET A 45 -5.31 -2.97 0.99
CA MET A 45 -5.08 -2.47 2.35
C MET A 45 -3.59 -2.17 2.50
N LEU A 46 -3.29 -0.93 2.90
CA LEU A 46 -1.94 -0.42 3.08
C LEU A 46 -1.71 -0.10 4.54
N ASN A 47 -0.57 -0.55 5.08
CA ASN A 47 -0.14 -0.22 6.43
C ASN A 47 1.18 0.56 6.36
N LEU A 48 1.12 1.87 6.62
CA LEU A 48 2.27 2.77 6.69
C LEU A 48 2.53 3.11 8.16
N GLY A 49 3.54 2.48 8.76
CA GLY A 49 3.74 2.56 10.21
C GLY A 49 2.50 2.09 10.97
N THR A 50 1.88 2.98 11.76
CA THR A 50 0.64 2.70 12.50
C THR A 50 -0.64 3.10 11.75
N ALA A 51 -0.52 3.68 10.55
CA ALA A 51 -1.66 4.07 9.75
C ALA A 51 -2.10 2.92 8.83
N THR A 52 -3.31 2.41 9.05
CA THR A 52 -3.98 1.49 8.12
C THR A 52 -5.00 2.25 7.29
N THR A 53 -4.90 2.13 5.97
CA THR A 53 -5.87 2.72 5.02
C THR A 53 -6.18 1.74 3.90
N VAL A 54 -7.27 2.01 3.18
CA VAL A 54 -7.58 1.32 1.93
C VAL A 54 -7.29 2.27 0.79
N GLY A 55 -6.52 1.80 -0.18
CA GLY A 55 -6.27 2.48 -1.45
C GLY A 55 -6.89 1.72 -2.61
N VAL A 56 -7.21 2.42 -3.69
CA VAL A 56 -7.63 1.84 -4.96
C VAL A 56 -6.55 2.15 -5.99
N ILE A 57 -6.08 1.12 -6.68
CA ILE A 57 -5.07 1.25 -7.73
C ILE A 57 -5.70 1.98 -8.92
N THR A 58 -5.15 3.13 -9.31
CA THR A 58 -5.57 3.89 -10.49
C THR A 58 -4.76 3.50 -11.72
N SER A 59 -3.52 3.07 -11.54
CA SER A 59 -2.62 2.60 -12.59
C SER A 59 -1.68 1.54 -12.03
N ALA A 60 -1.54 0.42 -12.73
CA ALA A 60 -0.64 -0.67 -12.36
C ALA A 60 0.45 -0.84 -13.42
N ARG A 61 1.71 -0.91 -12.97
CA ARG A 61 2.91 -1.25 -13.73
C ARG A 61 3.61 -2.41 -13.04
N GLU A 62 4.63 -2.97 -13.66
CA GLU A 62 5.31 -4.19 -13.18
C GLU A 62 5.76 -4.08 -11.72
N ASN A 63 6.46 -3.00 -11.35
CA ASN A 63 6.98 -2.76 -10.00
C ASN A 63 6.46 -1.47 -9.36
N GLU A 64 5.43 -0.86 -9.93
CA GLU A 64 4.86 0.40 -9.44
C GLU A 64 3.35 0.43 -9.56
N ALA A 65 2.69 1.08 -8.60
CA ALA A 65 1.26 1.35 -8.69
C ALA A 65 0.94 2.78 -8.22
N GLU A 66 0.10 3.48 -8.98
CA GLU A 66 -0.55 4.71 -8.50
C GLU A 66 -1.76 4.31 -7.66
N VAL A 67 -1.86 4.87 -6.47
CA VAL A 67 -2.91 4.52 -5.51
C VAL A 67 -3.62 5.77 -5.02
N LYS A 68 -4.95 5.77 -5.15
CA LYS A 68 -5.83 6.77 -4.54
C LYS A 68 -6.41 6.25 -3.24
N LEU A 69 -6.23 7.00 -2.15
CA LEU A 69 -6.63 6.56 -0.82
C LEU A 69 -8.09 6.90 -0.53
N LYS A 70 -8.78 6.00 0.19
CA LYS A 70 -10.10 6.29 0.77
C LYS A 70 -10.02 7.26 1.94
N ARG A 71 -8.92 7.20 2.70
CA ARG A 71 -8.62 8.11 3.81
C ARG A 71 -7.17 8.58 3.69
N PRO A 72 -6.91 9.89 3.82
CA PRO A 72 -5.56 10.42 3.72
C PRO A 72 -4.64 9.84 4.78
N VAL A 73 -3.35 9.75 4.47
CA VAL A 73 -2.32 9.31 5.43
C VAL A 73 -1.21 10.35 5.53
N CYS A 74 -0.70 10.55 6.73
CA CYS A 74 0.49 11.37 6.97
C CYS A 74 1.69 10.43 7.01
N ALA A 75 2.66 10.63 6.12
CA ALA A 75 3.84 9.77 6.00
C ALA A 75 4.96 10.49 5.25
N GLU A 76 6.21 10.14 5.54
CA GLU A 76 7.35 10.65 4.77
C GLU A 76 7.46 9.92 3.42
N GLU A 77 8.01 10.62 2.42
CA GLU A 77 8.43 9.95 1.19
C GLU A 77 9.49 8.88 1.50
N GLY A 78 9.40 7.74 0.82
CA GLY A 78 10.25 6.57 1.08
C GLY A 78 9.81 5.72 2.27
N SER A 79 8.73 6.08 2.96
CA SER A 79 8.16 5.25 4.04
C SER A 79 7.82 3.85 3.53
N ASN A 80 8.27 2.83 4.25
CA ASN A 80 7.91 1.44 3.98
C ASN A 80 6.45 1.18 4.32
N MET A 81 5.80 0.30 3.56
CA MET A 81 4.44 -0.12 3.81
C MET A 81 4.25 -1.61 3.57
N ALA A 82 3.36 -2.23 4.34
CA ALA A 82 2.87 -3.57 4.05
C ALA A 82 1.64 -3.49 3.13
N ILE A 83 1.61 -4.34 2.11
CA ILE A 83 0.56 -4.36 1.10
C ILE A 83 -0.25 -5.64 1.28
N SER A 84 -1.55 -5.49 1.50
CA SER A 84 -2.47 -6.61 1.68
C SER A 84 -3.58 -6.58 0.64
N ARG A 85 -3.86 -7.74 0.06
CA ARG A 85 -4.94 -7.98 -0.91
C ARG A 85 -6.08 -8.71 -0.23
N ARG A 86 -7.31 -8.43 -0.66
CA ARG A 86 -8.49 -9.18 -0.22
C ARG A 86 -8.59 -10.48 -1.01
N ILE A 87 -8.45 -11.61 -0.33
CA ILE A 87 -8.62 -12.96 -0.90
C ILE A 87 -9.76 -13.63 -0.13
N GLY A 88 -10.88 -13.87 -0.83
CA GLY A 88 -12.15 -14.26 -0.20
C GLY A 88 -12.62 -13.22 0.83
N ALA A 89 -12.75 -13.64 2.08
CA ALA A 89 -13.23 -12.80 3.19
C ALA A 89 -12.12 -12.14 4.01
N ARG A 90 -10.83 -12.37 3.69
CA ARG A 90 -9.69 -11.92 4.52
C ARG A 90 -8.72 -11.05 3.74
N TRP A 91 -8.02 -10.18 4.46
CA TRP A 91 -6.84 -9.49 3.95
C TRP A 91 -5.62 -10.39 4.15
N ARG A 92 -4.84 -10.57 3.08
CA ARG A 92 -3.63 -11.38 3.08
C ARG A 92 -2.46 -10.50 2.65
N LEU A 93 -1.34 -10.62 3.36
CA LEU A 93 -0.10 -9.96 2.99
C LEU A 93 0.39 -10.54 1.66
N ILE A 94 0.66 -9.66 0.70
CA ILE A 94 1.13 -10.03 -0.64
C ILE A 94 2.45 -9.37 -1.03
N GLY A 95 2.94 -8.43 -0.23
CA GLY A 95 4.14 -7.68 -0.57
C GLY A 95 4.44 -6.54 0.39
N VAL A 96 5.54 -5.87 0.09
CA VAL A 96 5.95 -4.61 0.72
C VAL A 96 6.07 -3.54 -0.35
N GLY A 97 6.11 -2.29 0.07
CA GLY A 97 6.39 -1.20 -0.86
C GLY A 97 6.94 0.03 -0.19
N LYS A 98 7.35 1.00 -1.02
CA LYS A 98 7.80 2.32 -0.58
C LYS A 98 6.95 3.40 -1.21
N LEU A 99 6.55 4.36 -0.37
CA LEU A 99 5.85 5.55 -0.84
C LEU A 99 6.78 6.41 -1.70
N LYS A 100 6.31 6.82 -2.87
CA LYS A 100 6.96 7.78 -3.77
C LYS A 100 6.00 8.92 -4.08
N LYS A 101 6.55 10.10 -4.31
CA LYS A 101 5.76 11.20 -4.88
C LYS A 101 5.19 10.81 -6.24
N PRO A 102 3.96 11.23 -6.56
CA PRO A 102 3.50 11.29 -7.95
C PRO A 102 4.49 12.12 -8.78
N GLY A 103 4.82 11.62 -9.98
CA GLY A 103 5.64 12.34 -10.96
C GLY A 103 4.90 13.48 -11.63
#